data_AF-A0A7C0XB67-F1
#
_entry.id   AF-A0A7C0XB67-F1
#
_cell.length_a   1.000
_cell.length_b   1.000
_cell.length_c   1.000
_cell.angle_alpha   90.00
_cell.angle_beta   90.00
_cell.angle_gamma   90.00
#
_symmetry.space_group_name_H-M   'P 1'
#
loop_
_entity.id
_entity.type
_entity.pdbx_description
1 polymer ?
#
loop_
_entity_poly.entity_id
_entity_poly.type
_entity_poly.pdbx_seq_one_letter_code
_entity_poly.pdbx_strand_id
1 'polypeptide(L)'
;MKRAFFSMLILTIIWGSTFPLQKIVLVGISPFIYNSMRFSLASILSYLIWGFGSIKYGAILGLFLSCGYITQIWGLTMTTASKSGFITSLYVVLVPLISYFLERKKVS
;
A
#
# COMPACT_ATOMS: atom_id res chain seq x y z
N MET A 1 -21.14 -13.76 10.14
CA MET A 1 -20.28 -14.44 9.13
C MET A 1 -20.53 -13.97 7.69
N LYS A 2 -21.74 -14.10 7.11
CA LYS A 2 -22.00 -13.72 5.69
C LYS A 2 -21.58 -12.29 5.31
N ARG A 3 -21.84 -11.30 6.18
CA ARG A 3 -21.44 -9.89 5.95
C ARG A 3 -19.91 -9.70 5.88
N ALA A 4 -19.15 -10.42 6.71
CA ALA A 4 -17.69 -10.31 6.73
C ALA A 4 -17.06 -10.88 5.46
N PHE A 5 -17.52 -12.05 4.98
CA PHE A 5 -17.08 -12.62 3.71
C PHE A 5 -17.36 -11.68 2.53
N PHE A 6 -18.53 -11.05 2.52
CA PHE A 6 -18.89 -10.09 1.49
C PHE A 6 -17.97 -8.86 1.50
N SER A 7 -17.69 -8.29 2.69
CA SER A 7 -16.75 -7.17 2.83
C SER A 7 -15.33 -7.53 2.39
N MET A 8 -14.83 -8.73 2.72
CA MET A 8 -13.51 -9.18 2.28
C MET A 8 -13.44 -9.38 0.77
N LEU A 9 -14.51 -9.88 0.14
CA LEU A 9 -14.59 -10.05 -1.31
C LEU A 9 -14.53 -8.69 -2.02
N ILE A 10 -15.30 -7.71 -1.55
CA ILE A 10 -15.23 -6.33 -2.07
C ILE A 10 -13.82 -5.75 -1.94
N LEU A 11 -13.22 -5.86 -0.75
CA LEU A 11 -11.86 -5.39 -0.51
C LEU A 11 -10.87 -6.06 -1.47
N THR A 12 -10.99 -7.38 -1.68
CA THR A 12 -10.12 -8.13 -2.58
C THR A 12 -10.25 -7.66 -4.03
N ILE A 13 -11.47 -7.37 -4.50
CA ILE A 13 -11.70 -6.81 -5.85
C ILE A 13 -11.06 -5.42 -5.97
N ILE A 14 -11.32 -4.54 -4.99
CA ILE A 14 -10.78 -3.17 -4.99
C ILE A 14 -9.26 -3.22 -4.99
N TRP A 15 -8.65 -3.99 -4.10
CA TRP A 15 -7.19 -4.06 -3.99
C TRP A 15 -6.54 -4.78 -5.18
N GLY A 16 -7.11 -5.89 -5.63
CA GLY A 16 -6.58 -6.69 -6.76
C GLY A 16 -6.61 -5.94 -8.09
N SER A 17 -7.62 -5.10 -8.32
CA SER A 17 -7.74 -4.29 -9.54
C SER A 17 -6.79 -3.08 -9.58
N THR A 18 -6.15 -2.72 -8.47
CA THR A 18 -5.29 -1.53 -8.42
C THR A 18 -4.07 -1.61 -9.34
N PHE A 19 -3.41 -2.77 -9.47
CA PHE A 19 -2.21 -2.92 -10.30
C PHE A 19 -2.48 -2.74 -11.79
N PRO A 20 -3.52 -3.38 -12.39
CA PRO A 20 -3.91 -3.10 -13.78
C PRO A 20 -4.24 -1.63 -14.01
N LEU A 21 -5.02 -1.01 -13.12
CA LEU A 21 -5.41 0.40 -13.24
C LEU A 21 -4.20 1.34 -13.14
N GLN A 22 -3.29 1.09 -12.20
CA GLN A 22 -2.04 1.84 -12.06
C GLN A 22 -1.18 1.73 -13.33
N LYS A 23 -1.06 0.51 -13.90
CA LYS A 23 -0.27 0.31 -15.12
C LYS A 23 -0.80 1.14 -16.30
N ILE A 24 -2.12 1.29 -16.41
CA ILE A 24 -2.75 2.13 -17.45
C ILE A 24 -2.43 3.61 -17.20
N VAL A 25 -2.56 4.09 -15.96
CA VAL A 25 -2.28 5.50 -15.62
C VAL A 25 -0.81 5.87 -15.84
N LEU A 26 0.11 4.94 -15.56
CA LEU A 26 1.55 5.15 -15.72
C LEU A 26 2.00 5.28 -17.18
N VAL A 27 1.11 5.05 -18.16
CA VAL A 27 1.41 5.35 -19.58
C VAL A 27 1.50 6.85 -19.84
N GLY A 28 0.72 7.65 -19.10
CA GLY A 28 0.64 9.11 -19.31
C GLY A 28 1.24 9.97 -18.19
N ILE A 29 1.60 9.37 -17.05
CA ILE A 29 2.04 10.11 -15.86
C ILE A 29 3.30 9.45 -15.26
N SER A 30 4.26 10.28 -14.85
CA SER A 30 5.46 9.83 -14.15
C SER A 30 5.11 9.11 -12.83
N PRO A 31 5.80 8.00 -12.49
CA PRO A 31 5.70 7.29 -11.21
C PRO A 31 5.65 8.18 -9.97
N PHE A 32 6.50 9.21 -9.94
CA PHE A 32 6.63 10.09 -8.79
C PHE A 32 5.41 11.01 -8.64
N ILE A 33 4.92 11.57 -9.75
CA ILE A 33 3.74 12.45 -9.76
C ILE A 33 2.50 11.66 -9.33
N TYR A 34 2.35 10.43 -9.83
CA TYR A 34 1.24 9.56 -9.47
C TYR A 34 1.15 9.33 -7.96
N ASN A 35 2.27 8.98 -7.32
CA ASN A 35 2.31 8.77 -5.87
C ASN A 35 2.15 10.08 -5.09
N SER A 36 2.78 11.18 -5.51
CA SER A 36 2.65 12.47 -4.84
C SER A 36 1.19 12.91 -4.78
N MET A 37 0.44 12.84 -5.90
CA MET A 37 -0.98 13.19 -5.92
C MET A 37 -1.80 12.32 -4.96
N ARG A 38 -1.57 11.00 -4.95
CA ARG A 38 -2.27 10.07 -4.05
C ARG A 38 -2.00 10.36 -2.59
N PHE A 39 -0.74 10.56 -2.21
CA PHE A 39 -0.37 10.82 -0.83
C PHE A 39 -0.79 12.21 -0.37
N SER A 40 -0.75 13.23 -1.23
CA SER A 40 -1.30 14.55 -0.91
C SER A 40 -2.79 14.48 -0.63
N LEU A 41 -3.56 13.79 -1.48
CA LEU A 41 -5.00 13.62 -1.26
C LEU A 41 -5.28 12.81 0.03
N ALA A 42 -4.56 11.71 0.24
CA ALA A 42 -4.70 10.90 1.45
C ALA A 42 -4.35 11.69 2.73
N SER A 43 -3.31 12.53 2.68
CA SER A 43 -2.91 13.38 3.80
C SER A 43 -3.96 14.42 4.14
N ILE A 44 -4.54 15.09 3.14
CA ILE A 44 -5.59 16.10 3.34
C ILE A 44 -6.84 15.45 3.92
N LEU A 45 -7.28 14.33 3.35
CA LEU A 45 -8.45 13.60 3.83
C LEU A 45 -8.24 13.05 5.24
N SER A 46 -7.07 12.49 5.53
CA SER A 46 -6.73 11.99 6.87
C SER A 46 -6.73 13.12 7.89
N TYR A 47 -6.17 14.28 7.55
CA TYR A 47 -6.20 15.47 8.40
C TYR A 47 -7.63 15.96 8.66
N LEU A 48 -8.50 15.97 7.64
CA LEU A 48 -9.88 16.42 7.80
C LEU A 48 -10.72 15.50 8.71
N ILE A 49 -10.48 14.19 8.66
CA ILE A 49 -11.25 13.19 9.42
C ILE A 49 -10.74 13.07 10.86
N TRP A 50 -9.42 13.08 11.08
CA TRP A 50 -8.81 12.75 12.37
C TRP A 50 -7.99 13.89 13.01
N GLY A 51 -7.74 14.98 12.30
CA GLY A 51 -6.96 16.11 12.81
C GLY A 51 -5.46 15.82 12.97
N PHE A 52 -4.80 16.55 13.86
CA PHE A 52 -3.38 16.37 14.14
C PHE A 52 -3.13 15.16 15.04
N GLY A 53 -2.21 14.30 14.60
CA GLY A 53 -1.64 13.22 15.40
C GLY A 53 -0.17 13.47 15.77
N SER A 54 0.52 12.44 16.26
CA SER A 54 1.96 12.51 16.54
C SER A 54 2.77 12.64 15.25
N ILE A 55 3.34 13.83 15.02
CA ILE A 55 4.16 14.11 13.84
C ILE A 55 5.40 13.23 13.76
N LYS A 56 6.00 12.86 14.91
CA LYS A 56 7.20 12.02 14.97
C LYS A 56 6.91 10.62 14.42
N TYR A 57 5.84 9.98 14.89
CA TYR A 57 5.47 8.65 14.42
C TYR A 57 4.92 8.68 12.99
N GLY A 58 4.16 9.72 12.65
CA GLY A 58 3.67 9.94 11.29
C GLY A 58 4.82 10.10 10.27
N ALA A 59 5.87 10.85 10.62
CA ALA A 59 7.03 11.04 9.75
C ALA A 59 7.81 9.73 9.54
N ILE A 60 8.03 8.94 10.60
CA ILE A 60 8.72 7.65 10.51
C ILE A 60 7.93 6.70 9.61
N LEU A 61 6.64 6.50 9.90
CA LEU A 61 5.77 5.61 9.10
C LEU A 61 5.63 6.10 7.67
N GLY A 62 5.46 7.41 7.47
CA GLY A 62 5.34 8.03 6.16
C GLY A 62 6.59 7.83 5.30
N LEU A 63 7.78 7.91 5.89
CA LEU A 63 9.05 7.69 5.19
C LEU A 63 9.17 6.24 4.70
N PHE A 64 8.91 5.26 5.56
CA PHE A 64 8.92 3.85 5.18
C PHE A 64 7.86 3.54 4.11
N LEU A 65 6.64 4.07 4.29
CA LEU A 65 5.53 3.88 3.37
C LEU A 65 5.85 4.49 1.99
N SER A 66 6.35 5.71 1.95
CA SER A 66 6.73 6.39 0.70
C SER A 66 7.83 5.63 -0.03
N CYS A 67 8.87 5.16 0.68
CA CYS A 67 9.93 4.35 0.09
C CYS A 67 9.37 3.05 -0.54
N GLY A 68 8.48 2.36 0.18
CA GLY A 68 7.80 1.16 -0.34
C GLY A 68 6.94 1.44 -1.58
N TYR A 69 6.20 2.55 -1.60
CA TYR A 69 5.35 2.90 -2.73
C TYR A 69 6.13 3.39 -3.95
N ILE A 70 7.24 4.12 -3.76
CA ILE A 70 8.11 4.55 -4.86
C ILE A 70 8.72 3.30 -5.52
N THR A 71 9.29 2.39 -4.73
CA THR A 71 9.88 1.16 -5.25
C THR A 71 8.83 0.26 -5.93
N GLN A 72 7.63 0.16 -5.36
CA GLN A 72 6.53 -0.61 -5.94
C GLN A 72 6.06 -0.05 -7.30
N ILE A 73 5.77 1.25 -7.38
CA ILE A 73 5.29 1.88 -8.62
C ILE A 73 6.39 1.89 -9.68
N TRP A 74 7.64 2.11 -9.28
CA TRP A 74 8.75 2.02 -10.20
C TRP A 74 8.92 0.60 -10.74
N GLY A 75 8.85 -0.42 -9.88
CA GLY A 75 8.82 -1.83 -10.31
C GLY A 75 7.68 -2.13 -11.28
N LEU A 76 6.49 -1.54 -11.04
CA LEU A 76 5.33 -1.67 -11.93
C LEU A 76 5.58 -1.08 -13.33
N THR A 77 6.44 -0.07 -13.48
CA THR A 77 6.82 0.41 -14.83
C THR A 77 7.61 -0.64 -15.60
N MET A 78 8.47 -1.40 -14.91
CA MET A 78 9.40 -2.37 -15.50
C MET A 78 8.75 -3.74 -15.76
N THR A 79 7.68 -4.09 -15.05
CA THR A 79 7.05 -5.41 -15.14
C THR A 79 5.55 -5.34 -15.43
N THR A 80 4.88 -6.49 -15.52
CA THR A 80 3.43 -6.55 -15.74
C THR A 80 2.66 -6.34 -14.44
N ALA A 81 1.40 -5.95 -14.54
CA ALA A 81 0.52 -5.80 -13.37
C ALA A 81 0.44 -7.10 -12.55
N SER A 82 0.30 -8.25 -13.22
CA SER A 82 0.25 -9.56 -12.56
C SER A 82 1.54 -9.90 -11.81
N LYS A 83 2.72 -9.65 -12.41
CA LYS A 83 4.02 -9.90 -11.75
C LYS A 83 4.23 -8.96 -10.55
N SER A 84 3.87 -7.69 -10.68
CA SER A 84 3.97 -6.71 -9.57
C SER A 84 3.05 -7.07 -8.41
N GLY A 85 1.80 -7.42 -8.72
CA GLY A 85 0.82 -7.84 -7.71
C GLY A 85 1.26 -9.11 -6.99
N PHE A 86 1.78 -10.10 -7.73
CA PHE A 86 2.34 -11.32 -7.14
C PHE A 86 3.50 -11.01 -6.19
N ILE A 87 4.51 -10.27 -6.64
CA ILE A 87 5.66 -9.89 -5.80
C ILE A 87 5.22 -9.13 -4.55
N THR A 88 4.28 -8.19 -4.69
CA THR A 88 3.75 -7.45 -3.54
C THR A 88 3.06 -8.42 -2.57
N SER A 89 2.21 -9.33 -3.06
CA SER A 89 1.47 -10.26 -2.21
C SER A 89 2.35 -11.21 -1.37
N LEU A 90 3.61 -11.40 -1.73
CA LEU A 90 4.57 -12.17 -0.93
C LEU A 90 4.81 -11.56 0.46
N TYR A 91 4.52 -10.27 0.69
CA TYR A 91 4.62 -9.69 2.03
C TYR A 91 3.73 -10.41 3.04
N VAL A 92 2.64 -11.08 2.62
CA VAL A 92 1.76 -11.84 3.53
C VAL A 92 2.53 -12.93 4.28
N VAL A 93 3.59 -13.46 3.68
CA VAL A 93 4.51 -14.42 4.33
C VAL A 93 5.62 -13.70 5.11
N LEU A 94 6.12 -12.58 4.57
CA LEU A 94 7.23 -11.83 5.19
C LEU A 94 6.81 -11.10 6.47
N VAL A 95 5.61 -10.53 6.53
CA VAL A 95 5.10 -9.78 7.69
C VAL A 95 5.11 -10.61 8.98
N PRO A 96 4.50 -11.81 9.06
CA PRO A 96 4.55 -12.62 10.28
C PRO A 96 5.98 -13.08 10.60
N LEU A 97 6.82 -13.36 9.59
CA LEU A 97 8.22 -13.72 9.80
C LEU A 97 9.00 -12.57 10.45
N ILE A 98 8.87 -11.36 9.92
CA ILE A 98 9.54 -10.15 10.45
C ILE A 98 8.97 -9.78 11.83
N SER A 99 7.64 -9.84 12.01
CA SER A 99 6.97 -9.57 13.29
C SER A 99 7.44 -10.53 14.39
N TYR A 100 7.66 -11.82 14.07
CA TYR A 100 8.24 -12.77 15.02
C TYR A 100 9.60 -12.30 15.57
N PHE A 101 10.48 -11.77 14.71
CA PHE A 101 11.79 -11.27 15.11
C PHE A 101 11.75 -9.90 15.81
N LEU A 102 10.87 -8.98 15.37
CA LEU A 102 10.79 -7.61 15.88
C LEU A 102 9.97 -7.47 17.15
N GLU A 103 8.77 -8.05 17.19
CA GLU A 103 7.82 -7.85 18.29
C GLU A 103 8.09 -8.78 19.48
N ARG A 104 8.90 -9.84 19.29
CA ARG A 104 9.23 -10.89 20.29
C ARG A 104 8.01 -11.42 21.07
N LYS A 105 6.79 -11.22 20.57
CA LYS A 105 5.56 -11.76 21.12
C LYS A 105 5.16 -12.97 20.29
N LYS A 106 4.84 -14.07 20.98
CA LYS A 106 4.35 -15.30 20.34
C LYS A 106 3.16 -14.95 19.46
N VAL A 107 3.28 -15.28 18.18
CA VAL A 107 2.18 -15.26 17.22
C VAL A 107 1.08 -16.18 17.79
N SER A 108 -0.05 -15.59 18.18
CA SER A 108 -1.25 -16.32 18.64
C SER A 108 -2.20 -16.56 17.48
#